data_AF-A0A146MAT2-F1
#
_entry.id   AF-A0A146MAT2-F1
#
_cell.length_a   1.000
_cell.length_b   1.000
_cell.length_c   1.000
_cell.angle_alpha   90.00
_cell.angle_beta   90.00
_cell.angle_gamma   90.00
#
_symmetry.space_group_name_H-M   'P 1'
#
loop_
_entity.id
_entity.type
_entity.pdbx_description
1 polymer ?
#
loop_
_entity_poly.entity_id
_entity_poly.type
_entity_poly.pdbx_seq_one_letter_code
_entity_poly.pdbx_strand_id
1 'polypeptide(L)'
;MYNSCLLTGVFSKQWKRARLVLLDKGKGEPNLPSSWRPLCMLDTAGKGYEKLLQLRLVPAVEEAGDLSARQYGFRKGRSTVDALLDVVTSLKRTQEGSRYTRNVAILVTLDVKNAFNSARWSDILEALEGTFHVPPYLLRVMGNYLKDRNLVYETAQGQRVKEITAGAAQGSILGPQLWNVAYDGVLRLEMPTDCFLVGYADDVAAVIQARTIELAQVKLDVIMRRITRWMDEHGLTLATSKTEVVLFTRKRIPTIIPIQVGGTEVWTKPAAKYLGIMLDTKITFWEQIKQATDRASQRTTALSRLMGNINGPRPCKRRLLMTVVHSILLYGAEVWADALNIAYYRKRMIAVQRRGALRIACAYRTVSEPAILVLARVIPIQLLAAERKRMYERRTEGPRTAIAKEERERTVTAWQEMWTREVRGRWTARLVPDVQTWLQREHGEVNYFTTQFLSGHGLFYAYLHRIGKVTTPSCLSCDGVADDALHTFFECSQWGQDRNALQQALNRTSADLTPEIVMSHMLSSQADWTAVSEYVEVVLTKKMVMERVRQRAEQGGQRREE
;
A
#
# COMPACT_ATOMS: atom_id res chain seq x y z
N MET A 1 19.93 -38.78 2.23
CA MET A 1 18.75 -38.84 1.33
C MET A 1 18.89 -37.92 0.11
N TYR A 2 18.80 -36.58 0.23
CA TYR A 2 18.78 -35.68 -0.95
C TYR A 2 19.99 -35.82 -1.90
N ASN A 3 21.20 -36.05 -1.38
CA ASN A 3 22.39 -36.29 -2.22
C ASN A 3 22.24 -37.53 -3.11
N SER A 4 21.65 -38.61 -2.60
CA SER A 4 21.37 -39.81 -3.38
C SER A 4 20.34 -39.52 -4.49
N CYS A 5 19.28 -38.76 -4.18
CA CYS A 5 18.31 -38.32 -5.18
C CYS A 5 18.96 -37.50 -6.31
N LEU A 6 19.92 -36.63 -5.98
CA LEU A 6 20.66 -35.82 -6.96
C LEU A 6 21.57 -36.65 -7.85
N LEU A 7 22.34 -37.56 -7.26
CA LEU A 7 23.27 -38.42 -8.01
C LEU A 7 22.51 -39.36 -8.95
N THR A 8 21.39 -39.92 -8.48
CA THR A 8 20.55 -40.83 -9.27
C THR A 8 19.60 -40.12 -10.23
N GLY A 9 19.39 -38.81 -10.08
CA GLY A 9 18.47 -38.06 -10.92
C GLY A 9 16.99 -38.27 -10.60
N VAL A 10 16.65 -38.74 -9.39
CA VAL A 10 15.31 -39.22 -9.04
C VAL A 10 14.60 -38.26 -8.08
N PHE A 11 13.37 -37.89 -8.43
CA PHE A 11 12.42 -37.24 -7.52
C PHE A 11 11.42 -38.29 -7.02
N SER A 12 11.31 -38.47 -5.69
CA SER A 12 10.49 -39.56 -5.12
C SER A 12 9.02 -39.46 -5.54
N LYS A 13 8.41 -40.60 -5.90
CA LYS A 13 6.97 -40.68 -6.27
C LYS A 13 6.04 -40.20 -5.16
N GLN A 14 6.43 -40.34 -3.90
CA GLN A 14 5.64 -39.85 -2.76
C GLN A 14 5.53 -38.33 -2.77
N TRP A 15 6.62 -37.62 -3.12
CA TRP A 15 6.67 -36.16 -3.17
C TRP A 15 5.96 -35.57 -4.38
N LYS A 16 5.64 -36.39 -5.39
CA LYS A 16 4.92 -36.00 -6.61
C LYS A 16 3.40 -35.99 -6.44
N ARG A 17 2.88 -36.47 -5.30
CA ARG A 17 1.45 -36.44 -4.99
C ARG A 17 1.09 -35.05 -4.46
N ALA A 18 0.16 -34.38 -5.14
CA ALA A 18 -0.33 -33.07 -4.76
C ALA A 18 -1.77 -33.17 -4.27
N ARG A 19 -2.08 -32.63 -3.08
CA ARG A 19 -3.47 -32.53 -2.60
C ARG A 19 -4.09 -31.22 -3.06
N LEU A 20 -5.22 -31.28 -3.77
CA LEU A 20 -5.94 -30.11 -4.25
C LEU A 20 -6.71 -29.43 -3.13
N VAL A 21 -6.58 -28.11 -3.02
CA VAL A 21 -7.39 -27.25 -2.15
C VAL A 21 -7.92 -26.10 -3.00
N LEU A 22 -9.23 -25.87 -2.96
CA LEU A 22 -9.86 -24.78 -3.70
C LEU A 22 -10.06 -23.56 -2.79
N LEU A 23 -9.54 -22.40 -3.21
CA LEU A 23 -9.80 -21.12 -2.55
C LEU A 23 -10.78 -20.30 -3.38
N ASP A 24 -11.79 -19.74 -2.74
CA ASP A 24 -12.72 -18.83 -3.39
C ASP A 24 -12.01 -17.50 -3.73
N LYS A 25 -12.13 -17.05 -4.98
CA LYS A 25 -11.63 -15.73 -5.42
C LYS A 25 -12.54 -14.58 -4.95
N GLY A 26 -13.73 -14.88 -4.43
CA GLY A 26 -14.73 -13.91 -3.97
C GLY A 26 -15.31 -13.06 -5.09
N LYS A 27 -15.23 -13.54 -6.34
CA LYS A 27 -15.69 -12.85 -7.55
C LYS A 27 -16.31 -13.86 -8.51
N GLY A 28 -17.57 -13.64 -8.88
CA GLY A 28 -18.32 -14.49 -9.82
C GLY A 28 -19.28 -15.44 -9.12
N GLU A 29 -19.96 -16.27 -9.91
CA GLU A 29 -20.89 -17.27 -9.40
C GLU A 29 -20.12 -18.44 -8.76
N PRO A 30 -20.49 -18.92 -7.55
CA PRO A 30 -19.77 -19.98 -6.84
C PRO A 30 -19.67 -21.30 -7.62
N ASN A 31 -20.59 -21.55 -8.55
CA ASN A 31 -20.66 -22.81 -9.29
C ASN A 31 -19.73 -22.86 -10.51
N LEU A 32 -19.07 -21.76 -10.87
CA LEU A 32 -18.16 -21.72 -12.02
C LEU A 32 -16.71 -22.04 -11.60
N PRO A 33 -15.99 -22.91 -12.33
CA PRO A 33 -14.58 -23.20 -12.05
C PRO A 33 -13.67 -21.96 -12.06
N SER A 34 -14.04 -20.93 -12.84
CA SER A 34 -13.31 -19.65 -12.92
C SER A 34 -13.29 -18.88 -11.60
N SER A 35 -14.28 -19.08 -10.74
CA SER A 35 -14.42 -18.44 -9.42
C SER A 35 -13.48 -19.02 -8.36
N TRP A 36 -12.90 -20.20 -8.62
CA TRP A 36 -12.00 -20.88 -7.69
C TRP A 36 -10.54 -20.75 -8.11
N ARG A 37 -9.64 -20.74 -7.12
CA ARG A 37 -8.20 -20.84 -7.31
C ARG A 37 -7.73 -22.21 -6.78
N PRO A 38 -7.26 -23.11 -7.65
CA PRO A 38 -6.74 -24.40 -7.23
C PRO A 38 -5.33 -24.23 -6.65
N LEU A 39 -5.12 -24.71 -5.43
CA LEU A 39 -3.82 -24.84 -4.79
C LEU A 39 -3.42 -26.30 -4.65
N CYS A 40 -2.16 -26.59 -4.97
CA CYS A 40 -1.55 -27.90 -4.83
C CYS A 40 -0.71 -27.93 -3.56
N MET A 41 -1.22 -28.59 -2.52
CA MET A 41 -0.46 -28.86 -1.30
C MET A 41 0.50 -30.02 -1.55
N LEU A 42 1.79 -29.72 -1.58
CA LEU A 42 2.88 -30.66 -1.80
C LEU A 42 3.53 -31.10 -0.48
N ASP A 43 4.18 -32.26 -0.52
CA ASP A 43 4.96 -32.81 0.59
C ASP A 43 6.09 -31.88 1.06
N THR A 44 6.31 -31.81 2.38
CA THR A 44 7.30 -30.92 2.99
C THR A 44 8.74 -31.31 2.64
N ALA A 45 9.07 -32.61 2.63
CA ALA A 45 10.40 -33.07 2.21
C ALA A 45 10.60 -32.85 0.71
N GLY A 46 9.55 -33.04 -0.09
CA GLY A 46 9.51 -32.66 -1.50
C GLY A 46 9.86 -31.19 -1.72
N LYS A 47 9.22 -30.28 -0.97
CA LYS A 47 9.54 -28.83 -1.00
C LYS A 47 10.98 -28.54 -0.57
N GLY A 48 11.50 -29.24 0.43
CA GLY A 48 12.90 -29.15 0.81
C GLY A 48 13.83 -29.47 -0.36
N TYR A 49 13.52 -30.52 -1.12
CA TYR A 49 14.29 -30.89 -2.30
C TYR A 49 14.11 -29.90 -3.47
N GLU A 50 12.89 -29.43 -3.74
CA GLU A 50 12.64 -28.36 -4.72
C GLU A 50 13.48 -27.11 -4.43
N LYS A 51 13.62 -26.74 -3.14
CA LYS A 51 14.45 -25.59 -2.74
C LYS A 51 15.93 -25.82 -3.06
N LEU A 52 16.45 -27.01 -2.80
CA LEU A 52 17.85 -27.35 -3.12
C LEU A 52 18.10 -27.34 -4.64
N LEU A 53 17.13 -27.82 -5.42
CA LEU A 53 17.19 -27.78 -6.88
C LEU A 53 17.13 -26.33 -7.39
N GLN A 54 16.26 -25.50 -6.82
CA GLN A 54 16.15 -24.08 -7.15
C GLN A 54 17.48 -23.34 -6.94
N LEU A 55 18.18 -23.62 -5.83
CA LEU A 55 19.49 -23.01 -5.52
C LEU A 55 20.60 -23.36 -6.53
N ARG A 56 20.41 -24.40 -7.36
CA ARG A 56 21.36 -24.79 -8.42
C ARG A 56 20.88 -24.42 -9.81
N LEU A 57 19.58 -24.53 -10.04
CA LEU A 57 18.96 -24.21 -11.32
C LEU A 57 19.04 -22.71 -11.62
N VAL A 58 18.78 -21.87 -10.62
CA VAL A 58 18.80 -20.41 -10.82
C VAL A 58 20.19 -19.91 -11.25
N PRO A 59 21.29 -20.24 -10.55
CA PRO A 59 22.63 -19.88 -11.02
C PRO A 59 22.96 -20.44 -12.41
N ALA A 60 22.59 -21.69 -12.71
CA ALA A 60 22.84 -22.28 -14.04
C ALA A 60 22.13 -21.50 -15.16
N VAL A 61 20.90 -21.04 -14.92
CA VAL A 61 20.15 -20.19 -15.86
C VAL A 61 20.77 -18.78 -15.96
N GLU A 62 21.23 -18.21 -14.84
CA GLU A 62 21.90 -16.91 -14.80
C GLU A 62 23.24 -16.93 -15.56
N GLU A 63 24.04 -17.98 -15.42
CA GLU A 63 25.32 -18.18 -16.11
C GLU A 63 25.15 -18.37 -17.62
N ALA A 64 24.03 -18.96 -18.06
CA ALA A 64 23.74 -19.23 -19.46
C ALA A 64 23.17 -18.02 -20.24
N GLY A 65 23.27 -16.81 -19.69
CA GLY A 65 22.78 -15.57 -20.31
C GLY A 65 21.54 -14.97 -19.66
N ASP A 66 21.06 -15.57 -18.56
CA ASP A 66 19.96 -15.12 -17.70
C ASP A 66 18.62 -14.96 -18.44
N LEU A 67 17.51 -14.82 -17.70
CA LEU A 67 16.20 -14.50 -18.27
C LEU A 67 16.18 -13.06 -18.80
N SER A 68 15.29 -12.79 -19.76
CA SER A 68 15.08 -11.46 -20.35
C SER A 68 15.03 -10.37 -19.28
N ALA A 69 15.73 -9.27 -19.52
CA ALA A 69 15.79 -8.14 -18.58
C ALA A 69 14.40 -7.54 -18.27
N ARG A 70 13.42 -7.77 -19.16
CA ARG A 70 12.03 -7.32 -19.05
C ARG A 70 11.08 -8.37 -18.48
N GLN A 71 11.62 -9.46 -17.95
CA GLN A 71 10.90 -10.41 -17.12
C GLN A 71 11.08 -10.02 -15.66
N TYR A 72 10.00 -9.61 -14.99
CA TYR A 72 10.05 -9.12 -13.61
C TYR A 72 9.37 -10.06 -12.60
N GLY A 73 8.43 -10.90 -13.05
CA GLY A 73 7.72 -11.84 -12.20
C GLY A 73 8.64 -12.93 -11.63
N PHE A 74 8.47 -13.28 -10.36
CA PHE A 74 9.17 -14.36 -9.66
C PHE A 74 10.71 -14.33 -9.71
N ARG A 75 11.31 -13.17 -9.99
CA ARG A 75 12.77 -13.00 -10.00
C ARG A 75 13.26 -12.30 -8.74
N LYS A 76 14.40 -12.75 -8.24
CA LYS A 76 15.05 -12.11 -7.09
C LYS A 76 15.50 -10.69 -7.50
N GLY A 77 15.25 -9.71 -6.63
CA GLY A 77 15.66 -8.31 -6.89
C GLY A 77 14.82 -7.57 -7.94
N ARG A 78 13.83 -8.21 -8.56
CA ARG A 78 12.85 -7.58 -9.46
C ARG A 78 11.50 -7.53 -8.77
N SER A 79 10.79 -6.41 -8.93
CA SER A 79 9.52 -6.14 -8.29
C SER A 79 8.50 -5.61 -9.31
N THR A 80 7.23 -5.55 -8.90
CA THR A 80 6.19 -4.87 -9.68
C THR A 80 6.55 -3.42 -9.96
N VAL A 81 7.24 -2.76 -9.02
CA VAL A 81 7.68 -1.37 -9.15
C VAL A 81 8.71 -1.22 -10.26
N ASP A 82 9.66 -2.16 -10.39
CA ASP A 82 10.66 -2.11 -11.47
C ASP A 82 10.00 -2.22 -12.85
N ALA A 83 9.04 -3.13 -13.01
CA ALA A 83 8.28 -3.29 -14.26
C ALA A 83 7.47 -2.02 -14.59
N LEU A 84 6.79 -1.47 -13.59
CA LEU A 84 6.01 -0.25 -13.73
C LEU A 84 6.89 0.94 -14.10
N LEU A 85 8.08 1.07 -13.50
CA LEU A 85 9.00 2.15 -13.81
C LEU A 85 9.60 2.03 -15.21
N ASP A 86 9.90 0.84 -15.71
CA ASP A 86 10.36 0.66 -17.09
C ASP A 86 9.31 1.15 -18.09
N VAL A 87 8.05 0.71 -17.90
CA VAL A 87 6.91 1.16 -18.71
C VAL A 87 6.71 2.68 -18.58
N VAL A 88 6.57 3.21 -17.37
CA VAL A 88 6.28 4.63 -17.13
C VAL A 88 7.41 5.53 -17.65
N THR A 89 8.67 5.16 -17.45
CA THR A 89 9.82 5.94 -17.93
C THR A 89 9.83 5.97 -19.46
N SER A 90 9.58 4.83 -20.10
CA SER A 90 9.48 4.73 -21.55
C SER A 90 8.32 5.56 -22.12
N LEU A 91 7.16 5.50 -21.48
CA LEU A 91 5.99 6.31 -21.86
C LEU A 91 6.23 7.81 -21.66
N LYS A 92 6.90 8.22 -20.57
CA LYS A 92 7.27 9.63 -20.33
C LYS A 92 8.23 10.15 -21.40
N ARG A 93 9.27 9.38 -21.76
CA ARG A 93 10.19 9.70 -22.87
C ARG A 93 9.46 9.87 -24.20
N THR A 94 8.45 9.05 -24.47
CA THR A 94 7.64 9.17 -25.70
C THR A 94 6.88 10.51 -25.78
N GLN A 95 6.56 11.09 -24.62
CA GLN A 95 5.86 12.36 -24.50
C GLN A 95 6.80 13.57 -24.44
N GLU A 96 8.12 13.35 -24.37
CA GLU A 96 9.14 14.39 -24.46
C GLU A 96 9.30 14.83 -25.92
N GLY A 97 9.31 16.14 -26.18
CA GLY A 97 9.40 16.71 -27.52
C GLY A 97 8.40 17.84 -27.79
N SER A 98 8.62 18.54 -28.90
CA SER A 98 7.74 19.62 -29.36
C SER A 98 6.35 19.08 -29.70
N ARG A 99 5.34 19.97 -29.67
CA ARG A 99 3.93 19.66 -29.97
C ARG A 99 3.77 18.85 -31.27
N TYR A 100 4.64 19.10 -32.24
CA TYR A 100 4.63 18.52 -33.59
C TYR A 100 5.47 17.23 -33.73
N THR A 101 6.49 17.04 -32.90
CA THR A 101 7.44 15.90 -33.02
C THR A 101 7.20 14.79 -32.01
N ARG A 102 6.43 15.04 -30.96
CA ARG A 102 6.11 14.03 -29.94
C ARG A 102 5.39 12.81 -30.55
N ASN A 103 5.73 11.64 -30.04
CA ASN A 103 5.13 10.38 -30.45
C ASN A 103 3.84 10.10 -29.64
N VAL A 104 3.10 9.10 -30.09
CA VAL A 104 2.05 8.44 -29.32
C VAL A 104 2.59 7.11 -28.80
N ALA A 105 2.11 6.68 -27.64
CA ALA A 105 2.38 5.35 -27.13
C ALA A 105 1.10 4.59 -26.85
N ILE A 106 1.10 3.29 -27.08
CA ILE A 106 0.01 2.38 -26.75
C ILE A 106 0.54 1.36 -25.76
N LEU A 107 -0.20 1.17 -24.66
CA LEU A 107 -0.02 0.02 -23.78
C LEU A 107 -1.17 -0.95 -24.04
N VAL A 108 -0.82 -2.19 -24.35
CA VAL A 108 -1.77 -3.30 -24.47
C VAL A 108 -1.44 -4.29 -23.37
N THR A 109 -2.38 -4.53 -22.45
CA THR A 109 -2.23 -5.55 -21.41
C THR A 109 -2.86 -6.86 -21.87
N LEU A 110 -2.04 -7.89 -22.02
CA LEU A 110 -2.40 -9.22 -22.48
C LEU A 110 -2.42 -10.18 -21.27
N ASP A 111 -3.55 -10.86 -21.07
CA ASP A 111 -3.75 -11.86 -20.02
C ASP A 111 -3.74 -13.25 -20.67
N VAL A 112 -2.96 -14.18 -20.11
CA VAL A 112 -2.91 -15.58 -20.59
C VAL A 112 -3.94 -16.41 -19.83
N LYS A 113 -4.83 -17.08 -20.56
CA LYS A 113 -5.87 -17.91 -19.97
C LYS A 113 -5.25 -19.15 -19.32
N ASN A 114 -5.46 -19.30 -18.02
CA ASN A 114 -5.05 -20.48 -17.25
C ASN A 114 -3.54 -20.81 -17.33
N ALA A 115 -2.71 -19.77 -17.46
CA ALA A 115 -1.30 -19.86 -17.83
C ALA A 115 -0.51 -20.98 -17.11
N PHE A 116 -0.46 -20.94 -15.78
CA PHE A 116 0.28 -21.92 -14.96
C PHE A 116 -0.14 -23.36 -15.19
N ASN A 117 -1.42 -23.63 -15.42
CA ASN A 117 -1.92 -24.99 -15.59
C ASN A 117 -1.74 -25.49 -17.04
N SER A 118 -1.54 -24.58 -18.00
CA SER A 118 -1.36 -24.90 -19.41
C SER A 118 0.11 -25.06 -19.82
N ALA A 119 1.07 -24.74 -18.94
CA ALA A 119 2.50 -24.84 -19.24
C ALA A 119 2.91 -26.27 -19.62
N ARG A 120 3.34 -26.50 -20.87
CA ARG A 120 3.73 -27.85 -21.31
C ARG A 120 5.10 -28.21 -20.78
N TRP A 121 5.24 -29.45 -20.31
CA TRP A 121 6.49 -29.93 -19.75
C TRP A 121 7.59 -30.12 -20.79
N SER A 122 7.22 -30.43 -22.03
CA SER A 122 8.13 -30.45 -23.19
C SER A 122 8.86 -29.12 -23.33
N ASP A 123 8.11 -28.01 -23.35
CA ASP A 123 8.64 -26.67 -23.60
C ASP A 123 9.59 -26.22 -22.47
N ILE A 124 9.27 -26.61 -21.24
CA ILE A 124 10.14 -26.35 -20.08
C ILE A 124 11.47 -27.09 -20.26
N LEU A 125 11.43 -28.38 -20.63
CA LEU A 125 12.64 -29.19 -20.81
C LEU A 125 13.47 -28.71 -22.00
N GLU A 126 12.81 -28.39 -23.12
CA GLU A 126 13.44 -27.85 -24.33
C GLU A 126 14.11 -26.50 -24.06
N ALA A 127 13.45 -25.59 -23.33
CA ALA A 127 14.05 -24.32 -22.93
C ALA A 127 15.28 -24.53 -22.01
N LEU A 128 15.19 -25.45 -21.04
CA LEU A 128 16.30 -25.77 -20.14
C LEU A 128 17.50 -26.38 -20.88
N GLU A 129 17.25 -27.24 -21.86
CA GLU A 129 18.30 -27.92 -22.64
C GLU A 129 18.87 -27.02 -23.74
N GLY A 130 18.03 -26.46 -24.60
CA GLY A 130 18.47 -25.73 -25.80
C GLY A 130 18.77 -24.25 -25.57
N THR A 131 18.03 -23.56 -24.70
CA THR A 131 18.27 -22.12 -24.46
C THR A 131 19.28 -21.91 -23.35
N PHE A 132 19.06 -22.53 -22.19
CA PHE A 132 19.87 -22.31 -20.99
C PHE A 132 20.99 -23.34 -20.80
N HIS A 133 21.11 -24.35 -21.67
CA HIS A 133 22.20 -25.33 -21.65
C HIS A 133 22.50 -25.90 -20.26
N VAL A 134 21.43 -26.17 -19.49
CA VAL A 134 21.54 -26.56 -18.09
C VAL A 134 22.27 -27.91 -17.96
N PRO A 135 23.13 -28.09 -16.92
CA PRO A 135 23.87 -29.34 -16.75
C PRO A 135 23.02 -30.61 -16.86
N PRO A 136 23.49 -31.68 -17.54
CA PRO A 136 22.71 -32.89 -17.80
C PRO A 136 22.12 -33.56 -16.56
N TYR A 137 22.79 -33.45 -15.40
CA TYR A 137 22.30 -34.00 -14.14
C TYR A 137 21.03 -33.27 -13.66
N LEU A 138 20.95 -31.95 -13.83
CA LEU A 138 19.76 -31.17 -13.48
C LEU A 138 18.63 -31.46 -14.45
N LEU A 139 18.90 -31.55 -15.75
CA LEU A 139 17.90 -31.92 -16.76
C LEU A 139 17.26 -33.27 -16.45
N ARG A 140 18.07 -34.28 -16.07
CA ARG A 140 17.57 -35.60 -15.65
C ARG A 140 16.65 -35.51 -14.43
N VAL A 141 17.04 -34.74 -13.40
CA VAL A 141 16.18 -34.54 -12.22
C VAL A 141 14.90 -33.80 -12.59
N MET A 142 14.96 -32.76 -13.44
CA MET A 142 13.79 -31.99 -13.88
C MET A 142 12.82 -32.85 -14.70
N GLY A 143 13.34 -33.67 -15.64
CA GLY A 143 12.53 -34.63 -16.38
C GLY A 143 11.82 -35.62 -15.45
N ASN A 144 12.53 -36.12 -14.43
CA ASN A 144 11.92 -36.97 -13.42
C ASN A 144 10.89 -36.20 -12.57
N TYR A 145 11.18 -34.96 -12.17
CA TYR A 145 10.29 -34.11 -11.37
C TYR A 145 8.94 -33.84 -12.05
N LEU A 146 8.95 -33.63 -13.37
CA LEU A 146 7.76 -33.37 -14.15
C LEU A 146 6.97 -34.65 -14.41
N LYS A 147 7.62 -35.80 -14.58
CA LYS A 147 6.93 -37.07 -14.88
C LYS A 147 6.22 -37.73 -13.68
N ASP A 148 5.14 -38.47 -13.95
CA ASP A 148 4.38 -39.32 -12.99
C ASP A 148 3.77 -38.52 -11.81
N ARG A 149 3.19 -37.34 -12.09
CA ARG A 149 2.57 -36.50 -11.07
C ARG A 149 1.08 -36.79 -10.93
N ASN A 150 0.63 -36.87 -9.68
CA ASN A 150 -0.75 -37.22 -9.35
C ASN A 150 -1.40 -36.13 -8.51
N LEU A 151 -2.59 -35.68 -8.93
CA LEU A 151 -3.47 -34.81 -8.17
C LEU A 151 -4.46 -35.66 -7.38
N VAL A 152 -4.48 -35.46 -6.06
CA VAL A 152 -5.40 -36.10 -5.14
C VAL A 152 -6.42 -35.06 -4.70
N TYR A 153 -7.71 -35.36 -4.87
CA TYR A 153 -8.80 -34.46 -4.49
C TYR A 153 -9.96 -35.25 -3.88
N GLU A 154 -10.69 -34.59 -2.99
CA GLU A 154 -11.86 -35.17 -2.33
C GLU A 154 -13.12 -34.84 -3.11
N THR A 155 -14.01 -35.83 -3.20
CA THR A 155 -15.35 -35.70 -3.76
C THR A 155 -16.36 -36.22 -2.75
N ALA A 156 -17.66 -35.94 -2.94
CA ALA A 156 -18.72 -36.50 -2.11
C ALA A 156 -18.73 -38.05 -2.08
N GLN A 157 -18.11 -38.69 -3.07
CA GLN A 157 -18.00 -40.14 -3.23
C GLN A 157 -16.64 -40.70 -2.74
N GLY A 158 -15.83 -39.87 -2.09
CA GLY A 158 -14.51 -40.23 -1.59
C GLY A 158 -13.35 -39.59 -2.36
N GLN A 159 -12.13 -40.05 -2.05
CA GLN A 159 -10.90 -39.52 -2.63
C GLN A 159 -10.69 -40.05 -4.06
N ARG A 160 -10.39 -39.14 -4.99
CA ARG A 160 -10.04 -39.47 -6.37
C ARG A 160 -8.61 -39.04 -6.67
N VAL A 161 -7.99 -39.75 -7.61
CA VAL A 161 -6.65 -39.46 -8.10
C VAL A 161 -6.74 -39.20 -9.60
N LYS A 162 -6.06 -38.15 -10.07
CA LYS A 162 -5.95 -37.80 -11.48
C LYS A 162 -4.50 -37.58 -11.84
N GLU A 163 -4.05 -38.21 -12.92
CA GLU A 163 -2.73 -37.95 -13.47
C GLU A 163 -2.67 -36.56 -14.09
N ILE A 164 -1.57 -35.85 -13.83
CA ILE A 164 -1.29 -34.53 -14.41
C ILE A 164 -0.28 -34.73 -15.53
N THR A 165 -0.49 -34.07 -16.66
CA THR A 165 0.39 -34.15 -17.84
C THR A 165 0.98 -32.79 -18.25
N ALA A 166 0.51 -31.70 -17.65
CA ALA A 166 0.98 -30.34 -17.92
C ALA A 166 0.77 -29.44 -16.70
N GLY A 167 1.44 -28.30 -16.72
CA GLY A 167 1.31 -27.22 -15.76
C GLY A 167 2.38 -27.22 -14.67
N ALA A 168 2.56 -26.04 -14.08
CA ALA A 168 3.34 -25.81 -12.89
C ALA A 168 2.40 -25.75 -11.67
N ALA A 169 2.57 -26.69 -10.74
CA ALA A 169 1.70 -26.82 -9.57
C ALA A 169 1.67 -25.54 -8.73
N GLN A 170 0.49 -24.94 -8.52
CA GLN A 170 0.32 -23.74 -7.70
C GLN A 170 0.60 -24.06 -6.22
N GLY A 171 1.77 -23.67 -5.72
CA GLY A 171 2.26 -24.05 -4.39
C GLY A 171 3.61 -24.77 -4.40
N SER A 172 4.11 -25.11 -5.60
CA SER A 172 5.50 -25.51 -5.82
C SER A 172 6.46 -24.33 -5.64
N ILE A 173 7.64 -24.64 -5.10
CA ILE A 173 8.77 -23.72 -5.01
C ILE A 173 9.43 -23.54 -6.37
N LEU A 174 9.52 -24.58 -7.20
CA LEU A 174 10.13 -24.55 -8.54
C LEU A 174 9.16 -24.11 -9.64
N GLY A 175 7.87 -24.34 -9.46
CA GLY A 175 6.84 -24.03 -10.46
C GLY A 175 6.95 -22.63 -11.07
N PRO A 176 7.11 -21.56 -10.28
CA PRO A 176 7.29 -20.20 -10.81
C PRO A 176 8.57 -20.02 -11.65
N GLN A 177 9.69 -20.67 -11.30
CA GLN A 177 10.93 -20.60 -12.08
C GLN A 177 10.80 -21.36 -13.40
N LEU A 178 10.19 -22.54 -13.37
CA LEU A 178 9.97 -23.33 -14.58
C LEU A 178 9.00 -22.63 -15.55
N TRP A 179 7.96 -21.98 -15.02
CA TRP A 179 7.11 -21.08 -15.80
C TRP A 179 7.95 -19.98 -16.46
N ASN A 180 8.75 -19.29 -15.66
CA ASN A 180 9.61 -18.21 -16.14
C ASN A 180 10.58 -18.65 -17.25
N VAL A 181 11.16 -19.84 -17.17
CA VAL A 181 12.08 -20.39 -18.17
C VAL A 181 11.37 -20.66 -19.49
N ALA A 182 10.22 -21.32 -19.46
CA ALA A 182 9.45 -21.58 -20.69
C ALA A 182 8.86 -20.28 -21.27
N TYR A 183 8.39 -19.38 -20.41
CA TYR A 183 7.75 -18.14 -20.83
C TYR A 183 8.72 -17.09 -21.38
N ASP A 184 10.01 -17.17 -21.02
CA ASP A 184 11.03 -16.22 -21.48
C ASP A 184 11.14 -16.14 -23.01
N GLY A 185 10.82 -17.24 -23.71
CA GLY A 185 10.77 -17.28 -25.18
C GLY A 185 9.87 -16.19 -25.79
N VAL A 186 8.71 -15.91 -25.19
CA VAL A 186 7.80 -14.85 -25.70
C VAL A 186 8.41 -13.46 -25.57
N LEU A 187 9.22 -13.23 -24.53
CA LEU A 187 9.85 -11.94 -24.25
C LEU A 187 11.13 -11.72 -25.07
N ARG A 188 11.68 -12.79 -25.66
CA ARG A 188 12.83 -12.75 -26.58
C ARG A 188 12.44 -12.64 -28.05
N LEU A 189 11.15 -12.73 -28.36
CA LEU A 189 10.67 -12.49 -29.72
C LEU A 189 11.17 -11.13 -30.20
N GLU A 190 11.71 -11.10 -31.42
CA GLU A 190 12.10 -9.85 -32.05
C GLU A 190 10.87 -8.95 -32.16
N MET A 191 11.01 -7.67 -31.79
CA MET A 191 9.93 -6.69 -31.83
C MET A 191 10.25 -5.59 -32.85
N PRO A 192 9.23 -4.96 -33.46
CA PRO A 192 9.44 -3.76 -34.27
C PRO A 192 10.19 -2.67 -33.48
N THR A 193 10.84 -1.75 -34.20
CA THR A 193 11.52 -0.62 -33.58
C THR A 193 10.60 0.17 -32.64
N ASP A 194 11.16 0.68 -31.54
CA ASP A 194 10.45 1.41 -30.49
C ASP A 194 9.29 0.64 -29.83
N CYS A 195 9.31 -0.69 -29.91
CA CYS A 195 8.34 -1.56 -29.25
C CYS A 195 9.05 -2.57 -28.34
N PHE A 196 8.39 -2.92 -27.25
CA PHE A 196 8.89 -3.96 -26.36
C PHE A 196 7.79 -4.62 -25.54
N LEU A 197 8.08 -5.83 -25.07
CA LEU A 197 7.24 -6.59 -24.16
C LEU A 197 7.81 -6.52 -22.74
N VAL A 198 6.92 -6.41 -21.77
CA VAL A 198 7.22 -6.50 -20.34
C VAL A 198 6.38 -7.61 -19.74
N GLY A 199 7.05 -8.61 -19.17
CA GLY A 199 6.40 -9.76 -18.54
C GLY A 199 6.42 -9.66 -17.01
N TYR A 200 5.26 -9.85 -16.39
CA TYR A 200 5.16 -10.08 -14.95
C TYR A 200 4.30 -11.32 -14.71
N ALA A 201 4.95 -12.45 -14.42
CA ALA A 201 4.29 -13.74 -14.28
C ALA A 201 3.55 -14.14 -15.57
N ASP A 202 2.22 -14.18 -15.54
CA ASP A 202 1.32 -14.46 -16.65
C ASP A 202 0.80 -13.21 -17.37
N ASP A 203 1.00 -12.02 -16.79
CA ASP A 203 0.65 -10.75 -17.40
C ASP A 203 1.76 -10.31 -18.36
N VAL A 204 1.40 -10.01 -19.61
CA VAL A 204 2.29 -9.36 -20.58
C VAL A 204 1.75 -8.00 -20.94
N ALA A 205 2.62 -6.99 -20.92
CA ALA A 205 2.33 -5.68 -21.48
C ALA A 205 3.15 -5.47 -22.74
N ALA A 206 2.49 -5.13 -23.84
CA ALA A 206 3.15 -4.59 -25.02
C ALA A 206 3.14 -3.06 -24.95
N VAL A 207 4.33 -2.46 -25.01
CA VAL A 207 4.51 -1.00 -25.11
C VAL A 207 4.95 -0.68 -26.53
N ILE A 208 4.16 0.14 -27.21
CA ILE A 208 4.33 0.45 -28.63
C ILE A 208 4.46 1.95 -28.78
N GLN A 209 5.56 2.43 -29.36
CA GLN A 209 5.74 3.85 -29.65
C GLN A 209 5.74 4.09 -31.16
N ALA A 210 5.03 5.14 -31.58
CA ALA A 210 4.94 5.52 -32.97
C ALA A 210 4.65 7.00 -33.14
N ARG A 211 4.91 7.56 -34.33
CA ARG A 211 4.58 8.96 -34.64
C ARG A 211 3.07 9.20 -34.73
N THR A 212 2.33 8.24 -35.29
CA THR A 212 0.89 8.30 -35.52
C THR A 212 0.19 7.06 -34.99
N ILE A 213 -1.13 7.13 -34.85
CA ILE A 213 -1.95 6.00 -34.35
C ILE A 213 -1.94 4.86 -35.37
N GLU A 214 -1.97 5.18 -36.66
CA GLU A 214 -2.00 4.21 -37.75
C GLU A 214 -0.71 3.38 -37.77
N LEU A 215 0.45 4.03 -37.60
CA LEU A 215 1.72 3.32 -37.48
C LEU A 215 1.77 2.48 -36.20
N ALA A 216 1.18 2.95 -35.09
CA ALA A 216 1.07 2.17 -33.87
C ALA A 216 0.22 0.91 -34.07
N GLN A 217 -0.90 1.00 -34.82
CA GLN A 217 -1.74 -0.13 -35.20
C GLN A 217 -0.98 -1.15 -36.04
N VAL A 218 -0.24 -0.72 -37.07
CA VAL A 218 0.56 -1.63 -37.90
C VAL A 218 1.61 -2.37 -37.07
N LYS A 219 2.30 -1.66 -36.16
CA LYS A 219 3.26 -2.29 -35.24
C LYS A 219 2.57 -3.26 -34.29
N LEU A 220 1.39 -2.91 -33.77
CA LEU A 220 0.57 -3.78 -32.92
C LEU A 220 0.17 -5.07 -33.64
N ASP A 221 -0.24 -4.99 -34.90
CA ASP A 221 -0.64 -6.17 -35.69
C ASP A 221 0.53 -7.13 -35.92
N VAL A 222 1.75 -6.61 -36.10
CA VAL A 222 2.96 -7.43 -36.17
C VAL A 222 3.23 -8.11 -34.83
N ILE A 223 3.15 -7.37 -33.72
CA ILE A 223 3.38 -7.89 -32.37
C ILE A 223 2.36 -8.97 -32.02
N MET A 224 1.07 -8.71 -32.23
CA MET A 224 0.01 -9.66 -31.94
C MET A 224 0.15 -10.94 -32.76
N ARG A 225 0.47 -10.86 -34.07
CA ARG A 225 0.73 -12.06 -34.87
C ARG A 225 1.90 -12.89 -34.35
N ARG A 226 2.99 -12.23 -33.94
CA ARG A 226 4.17 -12.92 -33.38
C ARG A 226 3.84 -13.60 -32.05
N ILE A 227 3.15 -12.90 -31.15
CA ILE A 227 2.73 -13.43 -29.84
C ILE A 227 1.74 -14.57 -29.99
N THR A 228 0.67 -14.40 -30.78
CA THR A 228 -0.36 -15.43 -30.97
C THR A 228 0.25 -16.70 -31.54
N ARG A 229 1.07 -16.60 -32.60
CA ARG A 229 1.76 -17.76 -33.17
C ARG A 229 2.63 -18.48 -32.15
N TRP A 230 3.45 -17.75 -31.39
CA TRP A 230 4.29 -18.35 -30.35
C TRP A 230 3.43 -19.03 -29.28
N MET A 231 2.35 -18.39 -28.84
CA MET A 231 1.44 -18.95 -27.84
C MET A 231 0.74 -20.22 -28.33
N ASP A 232 0.26 -20.24 -29.58
CA ASP A 232 -0.37 -21.40 -30.19
C ASP A 232 0.62 -22.57 -30.30
N GLU A 233 1.86 -22.29 -30.74
CA GLU A 233 2.95 -23.27 -30.78
C GLU A 233 3.23 -23.87 -29.40
N HIS A 234 3.05 -23.10 -28.32
CA HIS A 234 3.29 -23.47 -26.91
C HIS A 234 2.03 -23.92 -26.14
N GLY A 235 0.89 -24.08 -26.82
CA GLY A 235 -0.37 -24.53 -26.20
C GLY A 235 -0.98 -23.54 -25.21
N LEU A 236 -0.64 -22.25 -25.33
CA LEU A 236 -1.17 -21.15 -24.52
C LEU A 236 -2.26 -20.40 -25.30
N THR A 237 -3.20 -19.79 -24.59
CA THR A 237 -4.29 -19.03 -25.22
C THR A 237 -4.44 -17.66 -24.58
N LEU A 238 -4.53 -16.62 -25.39
CA LEU A 238 -4.79 -15.25 -24.94
C LEU A 238 -6.26 -15.06 -24.53
N ALA A 239 -6.49 -14.38 -23.42
CA ALA A 239 -7.80 -13.93 -23.01
C ALA A 239 -8.11 -12.55 -23.61
N THR A 240 -8.49 -12.53 -24.89
CA THR A 240 -8.81 -11.29 -25.65
C THR A 240 -9.89 -10.42 -24.99
N SER A 241 -10.85 -11.03 -24.28
CA SER A 241 -11.91 -10.33 -23.54
C SER A 241 -11.42 -9.52 -22.34
N LYS A 242 -10.23 -9.82 -21.82
CA LYS A 242 -9.61 -9.08 -20.69
C LYS A 242 -8.57 -8.08 -21.15
N THR A 243 -8.25 -8.05 -22.45
CA THR A 243 -7.26 -7.15 -22.98
C THR A 243 -7.73 -5.71 -22.80
N GLU A 244 -6.89 -4.89 -22.17
CA GLU A 244 -7.12 -3.45 -22.04
C GLU A 244 -6.08 -2.69 -22.86
N VAL A 245 -6.54 -1.63 -23.54
CA VAL A 245 -5.68 -0.77 -24.34
C VAL A 245 -5.80 0.66 -23.84
N VAL A 246 -4.66 1.32 -23.67
CA VAL A 246 -4.60 2.76 -23.35
C VAL A 246 -3.70 3.47 -24.33
N LEU A 247 -4.23 4.53 -24.92
CA LEU A 247 -3.49 5.46 -25.75
C LEU A 247 -2.91 6.58 -24.89
N PHE A 248 -1.58 6.59 -24.75
CA PHE A 248 -0.83 7.63 -24.06
C PHE A 248 -0.41 8.70 -25.05
N THR A 249 -0.91 9.91 -24.84
CA THR A 249 -0.60 11.05 -25.70
C THR A 249 -0.87 12.36 -25.00
N ARG A 250 -0.07 13.37 -25.34
CA ARG A 250 -0.36 14.78 -25.01
C ARG A 250 -0.87 15.55 -26.23
N LYS A 251 -1.00 14.90 -27.40
CA LYS A 251 -1.61 15.47 -28.60
C LYS A 251 -3.09 15.79 -28.34
N ARG A 252 -3.59 16.84 -28.97
CA ARG A 252 -5.03 17.17 -28.94
C ARG A 252 -5.73 16.32 -30.00
N ILE A 253 -5.86 15.04 -29.70
CA ILE A 253 -6.52 14.04 -30.55
C ILE A 253 -7.50 13.22 -29.69
N PRO A 254 -8.52 12.60 -30.30
CA PRO A 254 -9.35 11.63 -29.59
C PRO A 254 -8.50 10.52 -28.99
N THR A 255 -8.70 10.24 -27.71
CA THR A 255 -7.98 9.16 -26.99
C THR A 255 -8.82 7.92 -26.77
N ILE A 256 -10.11 7.98 -27.11
CA ILE A 256 -11.07 6.87 -27.07
C ILE A 256 -11.35 6.55 -28.53
N ILE A 257 -10.68 5.52 -29.03
CA ILE A 257 -10.70 5.10 -30.42
C ILE A 257 -10.75 3.56 -30.47
N PRO A 258 -11.34 2.99 -31.53
CA PRO A 258 -11.25 1.55 -31.76
C PRO A 258 -9.83 1.18 -32.22
N ILE A 259 -9.30 0.10 -31.66
CA ILE A 259 -8.00 -0.49 -32.02
C ILE A 259 -8.23 -1.98 -32.25
N GLN A 260 -7.63 -2.52 -33.32
CA GLN A 260 -7.70 -3.95 -33.60
C GLN A 260 -6.63 -4.68 -32.79
N VAL A 261 -7.03 -5.67 -31.99
CA VAL A 261 -6.12 -6.51 -31.20
C VAL A 261 -6.43 -7.97 -31.48
N GLY A 262 -5.58 -8.62 -32.28
CA GLY A 262 -5.74 -10.04 -32.60
C GLY A 262 -7.06 -10.37 -33.32
N GLY A 263 -7.55 -9.46 -34.17
CA GLY A 263 -8.81 -9.62 -34.91
C GLY A 263 -10.06 -9.16 -34.15
N THR A 264 -9.93 -8.71 -32.90
CA THR A 264 -11.04 -8.15 -32.12
C THR A 264 -10.91 -6.64 -32.00
N GLU A 265 -12.01 -5.91 -32.21
CA GLU A 265 -12.05 -4.47 -31.97
C GLU A 265 -12.14 -4.19 -30.47
N VAL A 266 -11.15 -3.44 -29.94
CA VAL A 266 -11.10 -3.02 -28.55
C VAL A 266 -11.02 -1.51 -28.48
N TRP A 267 -11.93 -0.90 -27.72
CA TRP A 267 -11.94 0.54 -27.50
C TRP A 267 -10.90 0.94 -26.45
N THR A 268 -10.10 1.96 -26.76
CA THR A 268 -9.13 2.49 -25.80
C THR A 268 -9.81 3.13 -24.60
N LYS A 269 -9.25 2.87 -23.41
CA LYS A 269 -9.76 3.40 -22.15
C LYS A 269 -9.01 4.69 -21.75
N PRO A 270 -9.65 5.62 -21.02
CA PRO A 270 -8.99 6.81 -20.50
C PRO A 270 -7.93 6.49 -19.42
N ALA A 271 -8.07 5.34 -18.76
CA ALA A 271 -7.08 4.77 -17.85
C ALA A 271 -7.24 3.25 -17.82
N ALA A 272 -6.14 2.52 -17.63
CA ALA A 272 -6.15 1.08 -17.40
C ALA A 272 -5.32 0.70 -16.19
N LYS A 273 -5.63 -0.47 -15.64
CA LYS A 273 -4.92 -1.00 -14.49
C LYS A 273 -3.77 -1.89 -14.95
N TYR A 274 -2.55 -1.49 -14.65
CA TYR A 274 -1.36 -2.31 -14.90
C TYR A 274 -0.64 -2.58 -13.58
N LEU A 275 -0.41 -3.86 -13.26
CA LEU A 275 0.27 -4.32 -12.03
C LEU A 275 -0.25 -3.64 -10.74
N GLY A 276 -1.55 -3.39 -10.67
CA GLY A 276 -2.19 -2.79 -9.49
C GLY A 276 -2.29 -1.27 -9.47
N ILE A 277 -1.66 -0.57 -10.43
CA ILE A 277 -1.67 0.90 -10.54
C ILE A 277 -2.50 1.33 -11.76
N MET A 278 -3.30 2.38 -11.60
CA MET A 278 -4.01 3.01 -12.71
C MET A 278 -3.08 3.97 -13.48
N LEU A 279 -2.96 3.75 -14.78
CA LEU A 279 -2.23 4.62 -15.71
C LEU A 279 -3.24 5.37 -16.58
N ASP A 280 -3.36 6.68 -16.40
CA ASP A 280 -4.18 7.55 -17.26
C ASP A 280 -3.41 8.02 -18.50
N THR A 281 -4.13 8.40 -19.56
CA THR A 281 -3.57 8.82 -20.88
C THR A 281 -2.41 9.83 -20.80
N LYS A 282 -2.40 10.71 -19.79
CA LYS A 282 -1.38 11.75 -19.59
C LYS A 282 -0.35 11.41 -18.51
N ILE A 283 -0.46 10.23 -17.89
CA ILE A 283 0.43 9.74 -16.83
C ILE A 283 0.45 10.72 -15.65
N THR A 284 -0.72 11.27 -15.30
CA THR A 284 -0.87 12.18 -14.17
C THR A 284 -1.03 11.44 -12.84
N PHE A 285 -1.37 10.14 -12.90
CA PHE A 285 -1.73 9.28 -11.78
C PHE A 285 -2.96 9.75 -10.99
N TRP A 286 -3.78 10.63 -11.57
CA TRP A 286 -4.97 11.14 -10.90
C TRP A 286 -5.96 10.02 -10.56
N GLU A 287 -6.27 9.16 -11.53
CA GLU A 287 -7.21 8.04 -11.33
C GLU A 287 -6.68 7.06 -10.28
N GLN A 288 -5.36 6.85 -10.21
CA GLN A 288 -4.75 6.05 -9.15
C GLN A 288 -5.01 6.66 -7.77
N ILE A 289 -4.71 7.95 -7.61
CA ILE A 289 -4.87 8.65 -6.33
C ILE A 289 -6.34 8.67 -5.93
N LYS A 290 -7.26 8.95 -6.87
CA LYS A 290 -8.70 8.95 -6.65
C LYS A 290 -9.18 7.58 -6.16
N GLN A 291 -8.90 6.50 -6.88
CA GLN A 291 -9.33 5.15 -6.50
C GLN A 291 -8.68 4.66 -5.21
N ALA A 292 -7.40 4.97 -4.96
CA ALA A 292 -6.73 4.62 -3.71
C ALA A 292 -7.37 5.36 -2.53
N THR A 293 -7.66 6.65 -2.69
CA THR A 293 -8.32 7.49 -1.67
C THR A 293 -9.74 7.01 -1.38
N ASP A 294 -10.52 6.65 -2.40
CA ASP A 294 -11.90 6.21 -2.24
C ASP A 294 -11.95 4.84 -1.53
N ARG A 295 -11.10 3.88 -1.93
CA ARG A 295 -10.95 2.58 -1.24
C ARG A 295 -10.48 2.76 0.20
N ALA A 296 -9.47 3.60 0.43
CA ALA A 296 -8.96 3.90 1.75
C ALA A 296 -10.03 4.54 2.64
N SER A 297 -10.82 5.48 2.10
CA SER A 297 -11.94 6.13 2.80
C SER A 297 -12.99 5.14 3.30
N GLN A 298 -13.38 4.17 2.46
CA GLN A 298 -14.31 3.11 2.84
C GLN A 298 -13.75 2.26 3.98
N ARG A 299 -12.47 1.86 3.89
CA ARG A 299 -11.79 1.09 4.95
C ARG A 299 -11.63 1.89 6.24
N THR A 300 -11.27 3.17 6.18
CA THR A 300 -11.21 4.06 7.35
C THR A 300 -12.58 4.17 8.02
N THR A 301 -13.67 4.23 7.24
CA THR A 301 -15.03 4.31 7.77
C THR A 301 -15.43 3.01 8.48
N ALA A 302 -15.14 1.86 7.88
CA ALA A 302 -15.38 0.55 8.50
C ALA A 302 -14.59 0.39 9.81
N LEU A 303 -13.30 0.72 9.79
CA LEU A 303 -12.45 0.67 10.99
C LEU A 303 -12.91 1.66 12.06
N SER A 304 -13.38 2.84 11.67
CA SER A 304 -13.86 3.87 12.63
C SER A 304 -15.01 3.39 13.49
N ARG A 305 -15.85 2.45 13.00
CA ARG A 305 -16.95 1.87 13.78
C ARG A 305 -16.45 1.03 14.96
N LEU A 306 -15.23 0.51 14.87
CA LEU A 306 -14.58 -0.27 15.94
C LEU A 306 -13.78 0.62 16.92
N MET A 307 -13.72 1.94 16.66
CA MET A 307 -12.83 2.89 17.35
C MET A 307 -13.63 4.03 18.01
N GLY A 308 -14.60 3.69 18.87
CA GLY A 308 -15.32 4.67 19.70
C GLY A 308 -14.35 5.53 20.53
N ASN A 309 -14.56 6.85 20.61
CA ASN A 309 -13.58 7.74 21.26
C ASN A 309 -13.44 7.49 22.76
N ILE A 310 -14.53 7.06 23.42
CA ILE A 310 -14.59 6.70 24.85
C ILE A 310 -14.82 5.18 24.91
N ASN A 311 -14.15 4.49 25.85
CA ASN A 311 -14.20 3.02 26.03
C ASN A 311 -13.79 2.19 24.80
N GLY A 312 -13.15 2.81 23.80
CA GLY A 312 -12.64 2.12 22.63
C GLY A 312 -11.20 1.61 22.81
N PRO A 313 -10.62 0.99 21.76
CA PRO A 313 -9.25 0.50 21.78
C PRO A 313 -8.23 1.61 22.08
N ARG A 314 -7.10 1.22 22.67
CA ARG A 314 -5.95 2.10 22.90
C ARG A 314 -5.36 2.66 21.59
N PRO A 315 -4.77 3.87 21.59
CA PRO A 315 -4.16 4.50 20.41
C PRO A 315 -3.14 3.63 19.66
N CYS A 316 -2.28 2.87 20.34
CA CYS A 316 -1.38 1.90 19.70
C CYS A 316 -2.11 0.92 18.78
N LYS A 317 -3.21 0.31 19.26
CA LYS A 317 -4.04 -0.61 18.48
C LYS A 317 -4.70 0.11 17.30
N ARG A 318 -5.19 1.34 17.51
CA ARG A 318 -5.76 2.17 16.42
C ARG A 318 -4.74 2.50 15.35
N ARG A 319 -3.51 2.85 15.74
CA ARG A 319 -2.41 3.15 14.83
C ARG A 319 -2.03 1.93 14.01
N LEU A 320 -2.00 0.75 14.62
CA LEU A 320 -1.81 -0.53 13.90
C LEU A 320 -2.91 -0.73 12.85
N LEU A 321 -4.19 -0.56 13.20
CA LEU A 321 -5.30 -0.68 12.23
C LEU A 321 -5.16 0.33 11.07
N MET A 322 -4.70 1.54 11.35
CA MET A 322 -4.46 2.57 10.34
C MET A 322 -3.31 2.26 9.37
N THR A 323 -2.42 1.31 9.70
CA THR A 323 -1.40 0.85 8.73
C THR A 323 -2.01 0.22 7.48
N VAL A 324 -3.20 -0.40 7.60
CA VAL A 324 -3.95 -0.95 6.46
C VAL A 324 -4.43 0.16 5.53
N VAL A 325 -4.80 1.32 6.07
CA VAL A 325 -5.21 2.47 5.26
C VAL A 325 -4.00 3.07 4.55
N HIS A 326 -2.86 3.21 5.25
CA HIS A 326 -1.63 3.68 4.64
C HIS A 326 -1.10 2.72 3.56
N SER A 327 -1.23 1.40 3.73
CA SER A 327 -0.81 0.44 2.71
C SER A 327 -1.62 0.56 1.43
N ILE A 328 -2.92 0.86 1.52
CA ILE A 328 -3.77 1.16 0.35
C ILE A 328 -3.37 2.49 -0.30
N LEU A 329 -3.20 3.54 0.51
CA LEU A 329 -2.88 4.89 0.02
C LEU A 329 -1.51 4.96 -0.64
N LEU A 330 -0.51 4.23 -0.12
CA LEU A 330 0.88 4.31 -0.56
C LEU A 330 1.30 3.16 -1.48
N TYR A 331 0.35 2.35 -1.97
CA TYR A 331 0.65 1.28 -2.90
C TYR A 331 1.23 1.84 -4.21
N GLY A 332 2.47 1.48 -4.53
CA GLY A 332 3.16 1.95 -5.73
C GLY A 332 3.62 3.41 -5.67
N ALA A 333 3.70 4.01 -4.47
CA ALA A 333 4.12 5.40 -4.28
C ALA A 333 5.48 5.70 -4.90
N GLU A 334 6.35 4.70 -5.01
CA GLU A 334 7.64 4.77 -5.70
C GLU A 334 7.51 5.29 -7.15
N VAL A 335 6.38 5.01 -7.81
CA VAL A 335 6.11 5.39 -9.21
C VAL A 335 5.40 6.75 -9.32
N TRP A 336 4.46 7.02 -8.40
CA TRP A 336 3.54 8.18 -8.51
C TRP A 336 3.75 9.27 -7.46
N ALA A 337 4.73 9.16 -6.54
CA ALA A 337 4.94 10.13 -5.46
C ALA A 337 5.02 11.59 -5.94
N ASP A 338 5.63 11.83 -7.11
CA ASP A 338 5.75 13.17 -7.69
C ASP A 338 4.39 13.81 -8.03
N ALA A 339 3.35 13.01 -8.25
CA ALA A 339 2.00 13.52 -8.48
C ALA A 339 1.46 14.28 -7.26
N LEU A 340 2.01 14.04 -6.05
CA LEU A 340 1.67 14.80 -4.85
C LEU A 340 2.29 16.19 -4.79
N ASN A 341 3.15 16.58 -5.74
CA ASN A 341 3.54 17.97 -5.94
C ASN A 341 2.34 18.84 -6.32
N ILE A 342 1.29 18.24 -6.89
CA ILE A 342 0.03 18.92 -7.17
C ILE A 342 -0.78 19.01 -5.88
N ALA A 343 -0.97 20.25 -5.39
CA ALA A 343 -1.65 20.52 -4.12
C ALA A 343 -3.06 19.92 -4.03
N TYR A 344 -3.80 19.90 -5.14
CA TYR A 344 -5.14 19.30 -5.20
C TYR A 344 -5.11 17.79 -4.90
N TYR A 345 -4.14 17.06 -5.46
CA TYR A 345 -4.00 15.61 -5.27
C TYR A 345 -3.61 15.30 -3.83
N ARG A 346 -2.63 16.06 -3.33
CA ARG A 346 -2.17 16.00 -1.94
C ARG A 346 -3.32 16.22 -0.95
N LYS A 347 -4.12 17.27 -1.13
CA LYS A 347 -5.28 17.58 -0.26
C LYS A 347 -6.26 16.42 -0.17
N ARG A 348 -6.50 15.71 -1.27
CA ARG A 348 -7.42 14.55 -1.30
C ARG A 348 -6.94 13.40 -0.41
N MET A 349 -5.65 13.05 -0.49
CA MET A 349 -5.05 12.01 0.35
C MET A 349 -4.97 12.42 1.83
N ILE A 350 -4.56 13.67 2.08
CA ILE A 350 -4.52 14.25 3.43
C ILE A 350 -5.88 14.14 4.12
N ALA A 351 -6.98 14.38 3.41
CA ALA A 351 -8.32 14.29 3.99
C ALA A 351 -8.68 12.88 4.52
N VAL A 352 -8.19 11.81 3.87
CA VAL A 352 -8.37 10.43 4.38
C VAL A 352 -7.45 10.17 5.57
N GLN A 353 -6.16 10.53 5.44
CA GLN A 353 -5.19 10.32 6.52
C GLN A 353 -5.62 11.03 7.80
N ARG A 354 -6.05 12.29 7.69
CA ARG A 354 -6.54 13.10 8.81
C ARG A 354 -7.72 12.43 9.52
N ARG A 355 -8.69 11.87 8.79
CA ARG A 355 -9.83 11.15 9.41
C ARG A 355 -9.36 9.97 10.24
N GLY A 356 -8.34 9.26 9.76
CA GLY A 356 -7.70 8.19 10.52
C GLY A 356 -6.95 8.69 11.75
N ALA A 357 -6.14 9.76 11.61
CA ALA A 357 -5.39 10.36 12.70
C ALA A 357 -6.30 10.89 13.82
N LEU A 358 -7.44 11.50 13.46
CA LEU A 358 -8.47 11.92 14.42
C LEU A 358 -8.97 10.75 15.27
N ARG A 359 -9.13 9.56 14.67
CA ARG A 359 -9.52 8.35 15.40
C ARG A 359 -8.42 7.82 16.28
N ILE A 360 -7.16 7.83 15.83
CA ILE A 360 -6.00 7.39 16.63
C ILE A 360 -5.93 8.17 17.93
N ALA A 361 -6.07 9.50 17.87
CA ALA A 361 -5.98 10.35 19.05
C ALA A 361 -7.32 10.62 19.74
N CYS A 362 -8.43 9.97 19.36
CA CYS A 362 -9.76 10.25 19.94
C CYS A 362 -10.17 11.75 19.85
N ALA A 363 -9.70 12.47 18.84
CA ALA A 363 -9.84 13.92 18.72
C ALA A 363 -11.20 14.36 18.18
N TYR A 364 -11.55 15.62 18.45
CA TYR A 364 -12.67 16.30 17.80
C TYR A 364 -12.40 16.55 16.31
N ARG A 365 -13.45 16.46 15.49
CA ARG A 365 -13.38 16.63 14.02
C ARG A 365 -12.85 17.99 13.54
N THR A 366 -12.77 18.99 14.43
CA THR A 366 -12.33 20.36 14.16
C THR A 366 -10.82 20.54 14.32
N VAL A 367 -10.12 19.60 14.96
CA VAL A 367 -8.65 19.68 15.15
C VAL A 367 -7.96 19.74 13.80
N SER A 368 -7.07 20.72 13.61
CA SER A 368 -6.37 20.92 12.33
C SER A 368 -5.55 19.69 11.93
N GLU A 369 -5.35 19.51 10.61
CA GLU A 369 -4.54 18.40 10.10
C GLU A 369 -3.10 18.36 10.67
N PRO A 370 -2.35 19.46 10.71
CA PRO A 370 -0.97 19.42 11.17
C PRO A 370 -0.88 19.00 12.64
N ALA A 371 -1.75 19.55 13.49
CA ALA A 371 -1.83 19.20 14.90
C ALA A 371 -2.18 17.74 15.11
N ILE A 372 -3.21 17.22 14.43
CA ILE A 372 -3.64 15.84 14.67
C ILE A 372 -2.62 14.81 14.19
N LEU A 373 -1.89 15.10 13.11
CA LEU A 373 -0.81 14.23 12.66
C LEU A 373 0.31 14.12 13.70
N VAL A 374 0.69 15.23 14.33
CA VAL A 374 1.67 15.25 15.43
C VAL A 374 1.13 14.46 16.62
N LEU A 375 -0.07 14.77 17.11
CA LEU A 375 -0.67 14.10 18.27
C LEU A 375 -0.83 12.58 18.06
N ALA A 376 -1.27 12.17 16.88
CA ALA A 376 -1.46 10.76 16.51
C ALA A 376 -0.14 10.01 16.23
N ARG A 377 1.00 10.71 16.19
CA ARG A 377 2.30 10.18 15.75
C ARG A 377 2.24 9.61 14.31
N VAL A 378 1.60 10.35 13.40
CA VAL A 378 1.42 9.96 12.00
C VAL A 378 2.16 10.92 11.09
N ILE A 379 3.18 10.43 10.39
CA ILE A 379 3.93 11.22 9.40
C ILE A 379 2.98 11.64 8.25
N PRO A 380 3.04 12.90 7.79
CA PRO A 380 2.26 13.36 6.65
C PRO A 380 2.43 12.48 5.40
N ILE A 381 1.31 12.17 4.74
CA ILE A 381 1.26 11.17 3.66
C ILE A 381 2.20 11.48 2.49
N GLN A 382 2.40 12.76 2.16
CA GLN A 382 3.31 13.20 1.11
C GLN A 382 4.78 12.92 1.46
N LEU A 383 5.15 13.03 2.73
CA LEU A 383 6.50 12.74 3.19
C LEU A 383 6.73 11.22 3.17
N LEU A 384 5.74 10.43 3.57
CA LEU A 384 5.79 8.96 3.46
C LEU A 384 5.90 8.48 2.01
N ALA A 385 5.17 9.11 1.07
CA ALA A 385 5.27 8.77 -0.36
C ALA A 385 6.66 9.10 -0.91
N ALA A 386 7.20 10.28 -0.57
CA ALA A 386 8.54 10.69 -0.98
C ALA A 386 9.63 9.80 -0.35
N GLU A 387 9.50 9.42 0.93
CA GLU A 387 10.38 8.46 1.62
C GLU A 387 10.43 7.12 0.87
N ARG A 388 9.28 6.56 0.48
CA ARG A 388 9.24 5.31 -0.29
C ARG A 388 9.96 5.41 -1.63
N LYS A 389 9.72 6.50 -2.36
CA LYS A 389 10.40 6.75 -3.63
C LYS A 389 11.92 6.83 -3.45
N ARG A 390 12.40 7.65 -2.52
CA ARG A 390 13.86 7.79 -2.27
C ARG A 390 14.50 6.48 -1.78
N MET A 391 13.86 5.75 -0.87
CA MET A 391 14.34 4.43 -0.44
C MET A 391 14.47 3.45 -1.61
N TYR A 392 13.52 3.51 -2.55
CA TYR A 392 13.55 2.66 -3.73
C TYR A 392 14.64 3.08 -4.72
N GLU A 393 14.82 4.39 -4.97
CA GLU A 393 15.89 4.92 -5.83
C GLU A 393 17.28 4.54 -5.29
N ARG A 394 17.46 4.61 -3.97
CA ARG A 394 18.72 4.31 -3.28
C ARG A 394 18.95 2.83 -2.99
N ARG A 395 18.06 1.93 -3.45
CA ARG A 395 18.05 0.50 -3.03
C ARG A 395 19.33 -0.28 -3.35
N THR A 396 20.16 0.24 -4.26
CA THR A 396 21.44 -0.35 -4.68
C THR A 396 22.64 0.28 -3.99
N GLU A 397 22.47 1.36 -3.21
CA GLU A 397 23.57 2.12 -2.61
C GLU A 397 24.13 1.49 -1.33
N GLY A 398 23.42 0.53 -0.73
CA GLY A 398 23.86 -0.09 0.51
C GLY A 398 22.79 -0.94 1.21
N PRO A 399 23.01 -1.31 2.49
CA PRO A 399 22.06 -2.09 3.26
C PRO A 399 20.72 -1.37 3.40
N ARG A 400 19.62 -2.08 3.08
CA ARG A 400 18.26 -1.55 3.12
C ARG A 400 17.90 -0.92 4.49
N THR A 401 18.38 -1.49 5.58
CA THR A 401 18.12 -0.99 6.95
C THR A 401 18.81 0.34 7.21
N ALA A 402 20.04 0.52 6.74
CA ALA A 402 20.79 1.78 6.86
C ALA A 402 20.11 2.89 6.05
N ILE A 403 19.75 2.60 4.79
CA ILE A 403 19.02 3.54 3.92
C ILE A 403 17.68 3.92 4.55
N ALA A 404 16.91 2.95 5.06
CA ALA A 404 15.62 3.22 5.69
C ALA A 404 15.75 4.12 6.93
N LYS A 405 16.80 3.93 7.74
CA LYS A 405 17.08 4.78 8.91
C LYS A 405 17.37 6.22 8.49
N GLU A 406 18.29 6.42 7.55
CA GLU A 406 18.67 7.75 7.06
C GLU A 406 17.48 8.46 6.38
N GLU A 407 16.71 7.75 5.54
CA GLU A 407 15.54 8.33 4.88
C GLU A 407 14.42 8.67 5.87
N ARG A 408 14.31 7.91 6.97
CA ARG A 408 13.38 8.25 8.06
C ARG A 408 13.82 9.52 8.78
N GLU A 409 15.11 9.68 9.09
CA GLU A 409 15.65 10.89 9.72
C GLU A 409 15.42 12.13 8.84
N ARG A 410 15.70 12.03 7.53
CA ARG A 410 15.38 13.08 6.55
C ARG A 410 13.88 13.42 6.53
N THR A 411 13.02 12.41 6.59
CA THR A 411 11.57 12.57 6.58
C THR A 411 11.06 13.25 7.86
N VAL A 412 11.62 12.91 9.02
CA VAL A 412 11.28 13.55 10.30
C VAL A 412 11.77 15.00 10.33
N THR A 413 12.96 15.28 9.80
CA THR A 413 13.50 16.64 9.67
C THR A 413 12.58 17.53 8.81
N ALA A 414 12.18 17.03 7.63
CA ALA A 414 11.24 17.74 6.76
C ALA A 414 9.87 17.94 7.45
N TRP A 415 9.42 16.99 8.27
CA TRP A 415 8.20 17.14 9.05
C TRP A 415 8.35 18.22 10.14
N GLN A 416 9.49 18.27 10.83
CA GLN A 416 9.78 19.31 11.82
C GLN A 416 9.76 20.71 11.20
N GLU A 417 10.36 20.89 10.02
CA GLU A 417 10.31 22.16 9.28
C GLU A 417 8.88 22.55 8.92
N MET A 418 8.09 21.60 8.41
CA MET A 418 6.67 21.81 8.12
C MET A 418 5.90 22.22 9.37
N TRP A 419 6.18 21.59 10.51
CA TRP A 419 5.49 21.86 11.77
C TRP A 419 5.84 23.21 12.37
N THR A 420 7.09 23.63 12.21
CA THR A 420 7.60 24.92 12.68
C THR A 420 6.98 26.07 11.89
N ARG A 421 6.84 25.93 10.55
CA ARG A 421 6.28 26.96 9.65
C ARG A 421 4.76 27.04 9.64
N GLU A 422 4.07 26.01 10.12
CA GLU A 422 2.61 25.94 10.07
C GLU A 422 1.96 26.91 11.07
N VAL A 423 0.89 27.60 10.64
CA VAL A 423 0.16 28.57 11.47
C VAL A 423 -1.03 27.96 12.21
N ARG A 424 -1.48 26.77 11.79
CA ARG A 424 -2.60 26.07 12.44
C ARG A 424 -2.09 25.19 13.59
N GLY A 425 -2.90 25.08 14.65
CA GLY A 425 -2.57 24.22 15.78
C GLY A 425 -1.45 24.76 16.68
N ARG A 426 -1.32 26.08 16.82
CA ARG A 426 -0.23 26.70 17.60
C ARG A 426 -0.24 26.38 19.08
N TRP A 427 -1.41 26.16 19.67
CA TRP A 427 -1.49 25.60 21.01
C TRP A 427 -0.77 24.24 21.11
N THR A 428 -1.05 23.32 20.17
CA THR A 428 -0.35 22.03 20.10
C THR A 428 1.15 22.19 19.87
N ALA A 429 1.59 23.18 19.09
CA ALA A 429 3.02 23.42 18.87
C ALA A 429 3.74 24.00 20.08
N ARG A 430 3.05 24.80 20.89
CA ARG A 430 3.59 25.25 22.18
C ARG A 430 3.90 24.05 23.08
N LEU A 431 2.98 23.09 23.13
CA LEU A 431 3.11 21.88 23.95
C LEU A 431 4.06 20.82 23.34
N VAL A 432 4.04 20.70 22.02
CA VAL A 432 4.82 19.70 21.26
C VAL A 432 5.62 20.43 20.17
N PRO A 433 6.67 21.19 20.52
CA PRO A 433 7.45 21.94 19.55
C PRO A 433 8.34 21.03 18.70
N ASP A 434 8.88 19.96 19.31
CA ASP A 434 9.76 19.00 18.65
C ASP A 434 9.05 17.67 18.35
N VAL A 435 8.85 17.40 17.06
CA VAL A 435 8.20 16.20 16.55
C VAL A 435 9.05 14.97 16.82
N GLN A 436 10.38 15.07 16.76
CA GLN A 436 11.26 13.91 16.94
C GLN A 436 11.18 13.34 18.37
N THR A 437 11.32 14.20 19.38
CA THR A 437 11.15 13.85 20.79
C THR A 437 9.77 13.26 21.04
N TRP A 438 8.74 13.87 20.45
CA TRP A 438 7.39 13.30 20.51
C TRP A 438 7.35 11.89 19.93
N LEU A 439 7.85 11.67 18.71
CA LEU A 439 7.80 10.34 18.08
C LEU A 439 8.54 9.26 18.89
N GLN A 440 9.72 9.60 19.42
CA GLN A 440 10.65 8.67 20.06
C GLN A 440 10.26 8.28 21.49
N ARG A 441 9.37 9.01 22.16
CA ARG A 441 8.95 8.67 23.53
C ARG A 441 8.39 7.24 23.61
N GLU A 442 8.84 6.49 24.61
CA GLU A 442 8.50 5.07 24.78
C GLU A 442 7.22 4.87 25.60
N HIS A 443 6.86 5.87 26.39
CA HIS A 443 5.68 5.88 27.25
C HIS A 443 4.62 6.89 26.79
N GLY A 444 3.46 6.86 27.44
CA GLY A 444 2.43 7.87 27.25
C GLY A 444 1.63 7.77 25.94
N GLU A 445 0.35 7.45 26.08
CA GLU A 445 -0.62 7.48 24.98
C GLU A 445 -1.64 8.60 25.16
N VAL A 446 -2.01 9.23 24.05
CA VAL A 446 -3.06 10.26 24.05
C VAL A 446 -4.44 9.60 24.08
N ASN A 447 -5.28 9.99 25.01
CA ASN A 447 -6.66 9.53 25.14
C ASN A 447 -7.64 10.67 24.80
N TYR A 448 -8.93 10.45 25.01
CA TYR A 448 -9.96 11.46 24.74
C TYR A 448 -9.78 12.76 25.53
N PHE A 449 -9.32 12.70 26.79
CA PHE A 449 -9.14 13.87 27.65
C PHE A 449 -7.82 14.59 27.37
N THR A 450 -6.70 13.86 27.38
CA THR A 450 -5.38 14.41 27.06
C THR A 450 -5.32 14.98 25.64
N THR A 451 -6.09 14.44 24.68
CA THR A 451 -6.16 15.06 23.36
C THR A 451 -6.89 16.39 23.36
N GLN A 452 -7.90 16.60 24.21
CA GLN A 452 -8.52 17.92 24.38
C GLN A 452 -7.53 18.92 24.98
N PHE A 453 -6.80 18.50 26.01
CA PHE A 453 -5.70 19.27 26.58
C PHE A 453 -4.66 19.66 25.52
N LEU A 454 -4.13 18.69 24.77
CA LEU A 454 -3.05 18.93 23.79
C LEU A 454 -3.52 19.67 22.53
N SER A 455 -4.79 19.54 22.15
CA SER A 455 -5.32 20.19 20.95
C SER A 455 -5.99 21.54 21.21
N GLY A 456 -6.43 21.81 22.44
CA GLY A 456 -7.25 22.97 22.79
C GLY A 456 -8.67 22.90 22.21
N HIS A 457 -9.09 21.73 21.69
CA HIS A 457 -10.42 21.50 21.14
C HIS A 457 -11.17 20.54 22.06
N GLY A 458 -12.26 21.00 22.67
CA GLY A 458 -12.96 20.24 23.69
C GLY A 458 -14.03 21.06 24.38
N LEU A 459 -14.27 20.80 25.65
CA LEU A 459 -15.16 21.61 26.48
C LEU A 459 -14.43 22.86 27.00
N PHE A 460 -14.17 23.81 26.10
CA PHE A 460 -13.60 25.13 26.40
C PHE A 460 -14.50 26.20 25.75
N TYR A 461 -15.00 27.18 26.50
CA TYR A 461 -15.98 28.12 25.97
C TYR A 461 -15.40 28.99 24.85
N ALA A 462 -14.12 29.35 24.90
CA ALA A 462 -13.46 30.04 23.79
C ALA A 462 -13.54 29.22 22.48
N TYR A 463 -13.34 27.89 22.58
CA TYR A 463 -13.49 26.99 21.45
C TYR A 463 -14.95 26.79 21.04
N LEU A 464 -15.86 26.58 21.99
CA LEU A 464 -17.27 26.35 21.73
C LEU A 464 -17.94 27.58 21.10
N HIS A 465 -17.59 28.78 21.55
CA HIS A 465 -18.03 30.05 20.99
C HIS A 465 -17.57 30.19 19.54
N ARG A 466 -16.29 29.89 19.26
CA ARG A 466 -15.72 29.90 17.90
C ARG A 466 -16.45 28.97 16.92
N ILE A 467 -17.07 27.89 17.41
CA ILE A 467 -17.88 26.96 16.59
C ILE A 467 -19.40 27.18 16.72
N GLY A 468 -19.83 28.29 17.34
CA GLY A 468 -21.23 28.68 17.47
C GLY A 468 -22.07 27.79 18.40
N LYS A 469 -21.45 27.17 19.41
CA LYS A 469 -22.13 26.30 20.38
C LYS A 469 -22.52 27.00 21.69
N VAL A 470 -21.88 28.12 22.00
CA VAL A 470 -22.21 29.00 23.13
C VAL A 470 -22.11 30.44 22.66
N THR A 471 -22.75 31.36 23.38
CA THR A 471 -22.83 32.80 23.04
C THR A 471 -21.67 33.62 23.56
N THR A 472 -20.90 33.10 24.52
CA THR A 472 -19.75 33.78 25.12
C THR A 472 -18.52 32.87 25.18
N PRO A 473 -17.31 33.39 24.94
CA PRO A 473 -16.07 32.64 25.14
C PRO A 473 -15.61 32.59 26.60
N SER A 474 -16.27 33.30 27.52
CA SER A 474 -15.79 33.52 28.88
C SER A 474 -15.90 32.30 29.78
N CYS A 475 -15.00 32.23 30.77
CA CYS A 475 -15.03 31.26 31.85
C CYS A 475 -16.22 31.52 32.77
N LEU A 476 -16.86 30.43 33.22
CA LEU A 476 -18.00 30.52 34.13
C LEU A 476 -17.61 30.98 35.55
N SER A 477 -16.36 30.77 35.94
CA SER A 477 -15.86 31.06 37.30
C SER A 477 -14.95 32.28 37.36
N CYS A 478 -14.44 32.76 36.22
CA CYS A 478 -13.50 33.88 36.16
C CYS A 478 -14.06 34.96 35.25
N ASP A 479 -14.43 36.10 35.84
CA ASP A 479 -15.09 37.18 35.13
C ASP A 479 -14.16 37.81 34.07
N GLY A 480 -14.71 38.06 32.88
CA GLY A 480 -13.99 38.65 31.74
C GLY A 480 -12.87 37.82 31.11
N VAL A 481 -12.54 36.62 31.62
CA VAL A 481 -11.44 35.79 31.10
C VAL A 481 -11.95 34.75 30.11
N ALA A 482 -11.29 34.63 28.95
CA ALA A 482 -11.62 33.61 27.96
C ALA A 482 -11.29 32.20 28.47
N ASP A 483 -12.23 31.28 28.32
CA ASP A 483 -12.06 29.88 28.72
C ASP A 483 -11.41 29.07 27.59
N ASP A 484 -10.09 29.10 27.52
CA ASP A 484 -9.30 28.24 26.67
C ASP A 484 -8.55 27.17 27.48
N ALA A 485 -7.74 26.35 26.81
CA ALA A 485 -6.96 25.30 27.47
C ALA A 485 -5.86 25.87 28.38
N LEU A 486 -5.27 27.02 28.04
CA LEU A 486 -4.27 27.66 28.90
C LEU A 486 -4.94 28.08 30.22
N HIS A 487 -6.03 28.82 30.11
CA HIS A 487 -6.77 29.28 31.27
C HIS A 487 -7.28 28.10 32.11
N THR A 488 -7.95 27.13 31.48
CA THR A 488 -8.54 25.98 32.19
C THR A 488 -7.50 25.23 33.02
N PHE A 489 -6.36 24.87 32.43
CA PHE A 489 -5.44 23.94 33.09
C PHE A 489 -4.35 24.63 33.92
N PHE A 490 -4.10 25.92 33.73
CA PHE A 490 -2.94 26.58 34.34
C PHE A 490 -3.30 27.82 35.18
N GLU A 491 -4.41 28.50 34.89
CA GLU A 491 -4.69 29.82 35.50
C GLU A 491 -5.99 29.84 36.33
N CYS A 492 -7.04 29.16 35.86
CA CYS A 492 -8.39 29.30 36.39
C CYS A 492 -8.47 28.91 37.88
N SER A 493 -8.96 29.81 38.72
CA SER A 493 -9.03 29.62 40.19
C SER A 493 -9.88 28.41 40.59
N GLN A 494 -10.91 28.08 39.80
CA GLN A 494 -11.80 26.92 40.02
C GLN A 494 -11.05 25.59 40.15
N TRP A 495 -9.92 25.45 39.46
CA TRP A 495 -9.13 24.21 39.41
C TRP A 495 -7.85 24.28 40.26
N GLY A 496 -7.75 25.27 41.16
CA GLY A 496 -6.55 25.48 41.99
C GLY A 496 -6.21 24.28 42.86
N GLN A 497 -7.20 23.63 43.49
CA GLN A 497 -6.97 22.43 44.31
C GLN A 497 -6.45 21.25 43.48
N ASP A 498 -7.05 21.02 42.31
CA ASP A 498 -6.63 19.94 41.39
C ASP A 498 -5.20 20.21 40.85
N ARG A 499 -4.86 21.48 40.57
CA ARG A 499 -3.49 21.88 40.18
C ARG A 499 -2.48 21.67 41.29
N ASN A 500 -2.82 22.02 42.53
CA ASN A 500 -1.92 21.82 43.68
C ASN A 500 -1.64 20.33 43.91
N ALA A 501 -2.65 19.46 43.75
CA ALA A 501 -2.47 18.02 43.80
C ALA A 501 -1.53 17.52 42.69
N LEU A 502 -1.64 18.05 41.47
CA LEU A 502 -0.70 17.74 40.39
C LEU A 502 0.72 18.21 40.72
N GLN A 503 0.91 19.42 41.27
CA GLN A 503 2.23 19.91 41.68
C GLN A 503 2.91 18.99 42.69
N GLN A 504 2.14 18.52 43.69
CA GLN A 504 2.63 17.55 44.67
C GLN A 504 3.01 16.22 44.01
N ALA A 505 2.17 15.70 43.11
CA ALA A 505 2.45 14.45 42.39
C ALA A 505 3.70 14.54 41.49
N LEU A 506 4.02 15.73 40.97
CA LEU A 506 5.22 16.01 40.17
C LEU A 506 6.45 16.38 41.02
N ASN A 507 6.37 16.27 42.35
CA ASN A 507 7.41 16.68 43.31
C ASN A 507 7.89 18.13 43.12
N ARG A 508 6.97 19.06 42.89
CA ARG A 508 7.25 20.49 42.71
C ARG A 508 6.79 21.30 43.92
N THR A 509 7.69 22.09 44.49
CA THR A 509 7.47 22.81 45.76
C THR A 509 7.15 24.29 45.62
N SER A 510 7.38 24.96 44.48
CA SER A 510 7.17 26.43 44.42
C SER A 510 7.09 27.11 43.04
N ALA A 511 7.12 26.39 41.90
CA ALA A 511 6.99 27.01 40.58
C ALA A 511 5.56 26.87 40.04
N ASP A 512 5.02 27.97 39.47
CA ASP A 512 3.78 27.94 38.71
C ASP A 512 3.87 26.86 37.62
N LEU A 513 2.84 26.01 37.53
CA LEU A 513 2.76 25.05 36.45
C LEU A 513 2.59 25.82 35.14
N THR A 514 3.61 25.78 34.29
CA THR A 514 3.50 26.26 32.91
C THR A 514 3.25 25.08 31.97
N PRO A 515 2.67 25.34 30.78
CA PRO A 515 2.55 24.33 29.72
C PRO A 515 3.87 23.61 29.42
N GLU A 516 4.97 24.36 29.35
CA GLU A 516 6.31 23.85 29.04
C GLU A 516 6.81 22.90 30.13
N ILE A 517 6.64 23.26 31.40
CA ILE A 517 7.04 22.42 32.54
C ILE A 517 6.23 21.12 32.56
N VAL A 518 4.91 21.21 32.40
CA VAL A 518 4.04 20.02 32.37
C VAL A 518 4.44 19.08 31.25
N MET A 519 4.71 19.60 30.05
CA MET A 519 5.14 18.76 28.92
C MET A 519 6.51 18.12 29.16
N SER A 520 7.45 18.84 29.78
CA SER A 520 8.75 18.27 30.16
C SER A 520 8.60 17.08 31.12
N HIS A 521 7.69 17.17 32.08
CA HIS A 521 7.37 16.08 33.00
C HIS A 521 6.67 14.91 32.29
N MET A 522 5.67 15.19 31.45
CA MET A 522 5.01 14.14 30.67
C MET A 522 6.01 13.34 29.82
N LEU A 523 7.02 14.00 29.26
CA LEU A 523 8.03 13.36 28.42
C LEU A 523 9.12 12.64 29.22
N SER A 524 9.32 12.94 30.51
CA SER A 524 10.39 12.35 31.32
C SER A 524 10.06 10.96 31.86
N SER A 525 8.81 10.69 32.25
CA SER A 525 8.44 9.44 32.90
C SER A 525 6.99 9.00 32.63
N GLN A 526 6.72 7.70 32.69
CA GLN A 526 5.36 7.16 32.60
C GLN A 526 4.51 7.56 33.82
N ALA A 527 5.11 7.73 35.00
CA ALA A 527 4.40 8.13 36.21
C ALA A 527 3.88 9.57 36.07
N ASP A 528 4.75 10.50 35.65
CA ASP A 528 4.42 11.90 35.42
C ASP A 528 3.38 12.05 34.32
N TRP A 529 3.51 11.29 33.22
CA TRP A 529 2.49 11.25 32.17
C TRP A 529 1.12 10.83 32.73
N THR A 530 1.11 9.82 33.61
CA THR A 530 -0.12 9.30 34.21
C THR A 530 -0.75 10.34 35.14
N ALA A 531 0.04 10.96 36.02
CA ALA A 531 -0.42 12.03 36.91
C ALA A 531 -1.03 13.21 36.15
N VAL A 532 -0.38 13.67 35.07
CA VAL A 532 -0.92 14.75 34.23
C VAL A 532 -2.19 14.30 33.50
N SER A 533 -2.23 13.06 33.00
CA SER A 533 -3.41 12.53 32.32
C SER A 533 -4.63 12.44 33.24
N GLU A 534 -4.42 12.00 34.48
CA GLU A 534 -5.45 11.92 35.52
C GLU A 534 -5.95 13.31 35.92
N TYR A 535 -5.05 14.28 36.14
CA TYR A 535 -5.41 15.67 36.39
C TYR A 535 -6.30 16.23 35.27
N VAL A 536 -5.89 16.05 34.01
CA VAL A 536 -6.66 16.51 32.84
C VAL A 536 -8.04 15.86 32.78
N GLU A 537 -8.12 14.55 33.06
CA GLU A 537 -9.37 13.80 33.08
C GLU A 537 -10.31 14.28 34.20
N VAL A 538 -9.79 14.51 35.40
CA VAL A 538 -10.56 15.03 36.55
C VAL A 538 -11.15 16.40 36.22
N VAL A 539 -10.33 17.34 35.76
CA VAL A 539 -10.79 18.71 35.42
C VAL A 539 -11.86 18.67 34.33
N LEU A 540 -11.63 17.94 33.23
CA LEU A 540 -12.59 17.88 32.14
C LEU A 540 -13.87 17.12 32.52
N THR A 541 -13.80 16.11 33.38
CA THR A 541 -14.98 15.39 33.88
C THR A 541 -15.83 16.29 34.77
N LYS A 542 -15.22 17.01 35.73
CA LYS A 542 -15.92 18.01 36.55
C LYS A 542 -16.58 19.08 35.67
N LYS A 543 -15.86 19.58 34.67
CA LYS A 543 -16.37 20.57 33.72
C LYS A 543 -17.56 20.04 32.90
N MET A 544 -17.52 18.77 32.47
CA MET A 544 -18.66 18.12 31.80
C MET A 544 -19.88 18.01 32.70
N VAL A 545 -19.70 17.73 33.99
CA VAL A 545 -20.80 17.69 34.96
C VAL A 545 -21.41 19.10 35.13
N MET A 546 -20.58 20.13 35.33
CA MET A 546 -21.04 21.52 35.43
C MET A 546 -21.84 21.95 34.20
N GLU A 547 -21.34 21.64 33.00
CA GLU A 547 -22.03 21.98 31.75
C GLU A 547 -23.39 21.26 31.60
N ARG A 548 -23.48 19.98 32.00
CA ARG A 548 -24.75 19.24 31.98
C ARG A 548 -25.77 19.82 32.94
N VAL A 549 -25.35 20.27 34.12
CA VAL A 549 -26.22 20.94 35.11
C VAL A 549 -26.75 22.25 34.52
N ARG A 550 -25.88 23.05 33.91
CA ARG A 550 -26.25 24.31 33.25
C ARG A 550 -27.28 24.09 32.13
N GLN A 551 -27.02 23.15 31.22
CA GLN A 551 -27.93 22.84 30.11
C GLN A 551 -29.30 22.37 30.59
N ARG A 552 -29.36 21.61 31.70
CA ARG A 552 -30.64 21.21 32.33
C ARG A 552 -31.39 22.39 32.93
N ALA A 553 -30.68 23.34 33.53
CA ALA A 553 -31.27 24.55 34.08
C ALA A 553 -31.86 25.45 32.97
N GLU A 554 -31.13 25.62 31.86
CA GLU A 554 -31.61 26.38 30.69
C GLU A 554 -32.85 25.74 30.04
N GLN A 555 -32.85 24.40 29.88
CA GLN A 555 -34.02 23.67 29.34
C GLN A 555 -35.22 23.65 30.30
N GLY A 556 -34.96 23.62 31.61
CA GLY A 556 -36.01 23.70 32.63
C GLY A 556 -36.63 25.09 32.76
N GLY A 557 -35.86 26.14 32.48
CA GLY A 557 -36.35 27.53 32.38
C GLY A 557 -37.25 27.75 31.17
N GLN A 558 -36.83 27.25 29.99
CA GLN A 558 -37.63 27.36 28.76
C GLN A 558 -38.99 26.64 28.84
N ARG A 559 -39.09 25.53 29.59
CA ARG A 559 -40.38 24.82 29.83
C ARG A 559 -41.30 25.47 30.88
N ARG A 560 -40.81 26.47 31.61
CA ARG A 560 -41.61 27.25 32.57
C ARG A 560 -42.08 28.59 32.01
N GLU A 561 -41.58 28.97 30.83
CA GLU A 561 -41.94 30.20 30.10
C GLU A 561 -42.86 29.94 28.89
N GLU A 562 -43.15 28.66 28.58
CA GLU A 562 -44.27 28.21 27.73
C GLU A 562 -45.45 27.79 28.60
#